data_AF-A0A535VPQ1-F1
#
_entry.id   AF-A0A535VPQ1-F1
#
_cell.length_a   1.000
_cell.length_b   1.000
_cell.length_c   1.000
_cell.angle_alpha   90.00
_cell.angle_beta   90.00
_cell.angle_gamma   90.00
#
_symmetry.space_group_name_H-M   'P 1'
#
loop_
_entity.id
_entity.type
_entity.pdbx_description
1 polymer ?
#
loop_
_entity_poly.entity_id
_entity_poly.type
_entity_poly.pdbx_seq_one_letter_code
_entity_poly.pdbx_strand_id
1 'polypeptide(L)'
;MNTEKARAPSMRSGDLAAEVVQDVQRLINLEVALAKQELKELAITNAIAVVCFAAAGLMAVLALLVAVPVIVVMLVPWHWEAAVVWAVAYALIASVLALYGRARLHIGLPEKTIASLKETKTWALQRMRSTAK
;
A
#
# COMPACT_ATOMS: atom_id res chain seq x y z
N MET A 1 10.89 22.19 -70.50
CA MET A 1 11.44 22.11 -69.13
C MET A 1 10.32 22.37 -68.15
N ASN A 2 10.09 21.41 -67.26
CA ASN A 2 8.95 21.34 -66.35
C ASN A 2 9.12 22.34 -65.19
N THR A 3 8.00 22.86 -64.71
CA THR A 3 7.88 23.91 -63.69
C THR A 3 8.27 23.40 -62.31
N GLU A 4 9.37 23.89 -61.76
CA GLU A 4 9.69 23.75 -60.32
C GLU A 4 8.86 24.76 -59.52
N LYS A 5 7.64 24.34 -59.18
CA LYS A 5 6.74 25.05 -58.27
C LYS A 5 7.22 24.79 -56.84
N ALA A 6 8.27 25.51 -56.41
CA ALA A 6 8.71 25.52 -55.02
C ALA A 6 7.64 26.24 -54.16
N ARG A 7 6.66 25.47 -53.70
CA ARG A 7 5.64 25.90 -52.76
C ARG A 7 6.23 25.78 -51.36
N ALA A 8 6.95 26.80 -50.88
CA ALA A 8 7.22 26.93 -49.46
C ALA A 8 5.87 27.14 -48.75
N PRO A 9 5.45 26.26 -47.82
CA PRO A 9 4.28 26.52 -47.01
C PRO A 9 4.61 27.69 -46.08
N SER A 10 3.94 28.83 -46.28
CA SER A 10 3.94 29.93 -45.33
C SER A 10 3.29 29.43 -44.03
N MET A 11 4.10 28.95 -43.08
CA MET A 11 3.65 28.65 -41.73
C MET A 11 2.98 29.90 -41.17
N ARG A 12 1.69 29.78 -40.88
CA ARG A 12 0.86 30.89 -40.42
C ARG A 12 1.20 31.09 -38.94
N SER A 13 1.27 32.33 -38.47
CA SER A 13 1.58 32.63 -37.06
C SER A 13 0.64 31.92 -36.06
N GLY A 14 -0.53 31.46 -36.52
CA GLY A 14 -1.45 30.62 -35.76
C GLY A 14 -0.99 29.16 -35.54
N ASP A 15 -0.15 28.59 -36.42
CA ASP A 15 0.39 27.24 -36.26
C ASP A 15 1.43 27.18 -35.13
N LEU A 16 2.25 28.23 -34.98
CA LEU A 16 3.22 28.35 -33.89
C LEU A 16 2.55 28.51 -32.52
N ALA A 17 1.44 29.26 -32.45
CA ALA A 17 0.68 29.39 -31.22
C ALA A 17 0.02 28.08 -30.80
N ALA A 18 -0.47 27.28 -31.76
CA ALA A 18 -1.00 25.95 -31.51
C ALA A 18 0.08 24.98 -31.01
N GLU A 19 1.29 25.05 -31.57
CA GLU A 19 2.43 24.21 -31.18
C GLU A 19 2.92 24.51 -29.76
N VAL A 20 3.00 25.78 -29.37
CA VAL A 20 3.36 26.18 -27.98
C VAL A 20 2.33 25.70 -26.97
N VAL A 21 1.03 25.80 -27.29
CA VAL A 21 -0.04 25.29 -26.40
C VAL A 21 0.08 23.78 -26.23
N GLN A 22 0.37 23.06 -27.31
CA GLN A 22 0.55 21.61 -27.29
C GLN A 22 1.79 21.19 -26.47
N ASP A 23 2.87 21.95 -26.55
CA ASP A 23 4.09 21.71 -25.77
C ASP A 23 3.89 22.00 -24.27
N VAL A 24 3.18 23.06 -23.91
CA VAL A 24 2.84 23.35 -22.51
C VAL A 24 1.97 22.22 -21.93
N GLN A 25 0.99 21.74 -22.69
CA GLN A 25 0.14 20.63 -22.26
C GLN A 25 0.93 19.32 -22.11
N ARG A 26 1.95 19.11 -22.95
CA ARG A 26 2.89 17.99 -22.83
C ARG A 26 3.76 18.11 -21.57
N LEU A 27 4.25 19.29 -21.25
CA LEU A 27 5.07 19.55 -20.07
C LEU A 27 4.30 19.27 -18.78
N ILE A 28 3.07 19.78 -18.69
CA ILE A 28 2.19 19.55 -17.53
C ILE A 28 1.96 18.04 -17.33
N ASN A 29 1.69 17.30 -18.40
CA ASN A 29 1.51 15.85 -18.32
C ASN A 29 2.78 15.12 -17.84
N LEU A 30 3.96 15.62 -18.23
CA LEU A 30 5.25 15.09 -17.79
C LEU A 30 5.51 15.38 -16.31
N GLU A 31 5.27 16.60 -15.83
CA GLU A 31 5.40 16.94 -14.40
C GLU A 31 4.45 16.11 -13.54
N VAL A 32 3.21 15.90 -13.99
CA VAL A 32 2.27 15.01 -13.30
C VAL A 32 2.75 13.56 -13.31
N ALA A 33 3.30 13.08 -14.43
CA ALA A 33 3.85 11.73 -14.51
C ALA A 33 5.07 11.55 -13.59
N LEU A 34 5.95 12.55 -13.54
CA LEU A 34 7.16 12.57 -12.73
C LEU A 34 6.82 12.67 -11.24
N ALA A 35 5.90 13.55 -10.86
CA ALA A 35 5.40 13.64 -9.48
C ALA A 35 4.74 12.32 -9.03
N LYS A 36 3.97 11.66 -9.91
CA LYS A 36 3.41 10.33 -9.62
C LYS A 36 4.51 9.27 -9.42
N GLN A 37 5.58 9.35 -10.21
CA GLN A 37 6.71 8.43 -10.09
C GLN A 37 7.47 8.65 -8.78
N GLU A 38 7.80 9.89 -8.44
CA GLU A 38 8.45 10.24 -7.17
C GLU A 38 7.58 9.81 -5.99
N LEU A 39 6.28 10.12 -5.99
CA LEU A 39 5.37 9.68 -4.93
C LEU A 39 5.33 8.15 -4.79
N LYS A 40 5.35 7.41 -5.90
CA LYS A 40 5.39 5.95 -5.89
C LYS A 40 6.71 5.43 -5.29
N GLU A 41 7.83 6.02 -5.68
CA GLU A 41 9.16 5.64 -5.19
C GLU A 41 9.33 5.94 -3.70
N LEU A 42 8.87 7.11 -3.25
CA LEU A 42 8.79 7.47 -1.84
C LEU A 42 7.89 6.51 -1.07
N ALA A 43 6.71 6.17 -1.60
CA ALA A 43 5.79 5.23 -0.98
C ALA A 43 6.41 3.84 -0.82
N ILE A 44 7.09 3.32 -1.85
CA ILE A 44 7.77 2.02 -1.80
C ILE A 44 8.91 2.05 -0.79
N THR A 45 9.77 3.07 -0.84
CA THR A 45 10.92 3.19 0.06
C THR A 45 10.48 3.29 1.51
N ASN A 46 9.50 4.14 1.81
CA ASN A 46 8.95 4.26 3.16
C ASN A 46 8.22 2.97 3.59
N ALA A 47 7.52 2.29 2.69
CA ALA A 47 6.88 1.01 3.02
C ALA A 47 7.93 -0.05 3.40
N ILE A 48 9.04 -0.15 2.65
CA ILE A 48 10.14 -1.05 2.97
C ILE A 48 10.74 -0.69 4.33
N ALA A 49 10.98 0.61 4.59
CA ALA A 49 11.51 1.06 5.87
C ALA A 49 10.60 0.67 7.05
N VAL A 50 9.27 0.87 6.91
CA VAL A 50 8.29 0.48 7.94
C VAL A 50 8.30 -1.04 8.18
N VAL A 51 8.37 -1.85 7.13
CA VAL A 51 8.46 -3.31 7.25
C VAL A 51 9.75 -3.72 7.95
N CYS A 52 10.90 -3.14 7.57
CA CYS A 52 12.18 -3.41 8.21
C CYS A 52 12.18 -3.00 9.69
N PHE A 53 11.60 -1.86 10.03
CA PHE A 53 11.48 -1.42 11.43
C PHE A 53 10.56 -2.33 12.24
N ALA A 54 9.43 -2.74 11.66
CA ALA A 54 8.53 -3.70 12.28
C ALA A 54 9.21 -5.06 12.50
N ALA A 55 9.97 -5.55 11.52
CA ALA A 55 10.74 -6.79 11.61
C ALA A 55 11.85 -6.68 12.67
N ALA A 56 12.58 -5.56 12.71
CA ALA A 56 13.60 -5.31 13.73
C ALA A 56 13.01 -5.27 15.15
N GLY A 57 11.86 -4.60 15.32
CA GLY A 57 11.12 -4.59 16.59
C GLY A 57 10.68 -5.99 17.00
N LEU A 58 10.14 -6.78 16.06
CA LEU A 58 9.77 -8.18 16.31
C LEU A 58 10.99 -9.02 16.71
N MET A 59 12.11 -8.88 16.00
CA MET A 59 13.35 -9.61 16.30
C MET A 59 13.92 -9.21 17.67
N ALA A 60 13.86 -7.94 18.06
CA ALA A 60 14.29 -7.48 19.38
C ALA A 60 13.41 -8.08 20.49
N VAL A 61 12.09 -8.12 20.28
CA VAL A 61 11.17 -8.77 21.22
C VAL A 61 11.48 -10.26 21.34
N LEU A 62 11.69 -10.97 20.23
CA LEU A 62 12.07 -12.38 20.22
C LEU A 62 13.43 -12.63 20.89
N ALA A 63 14.41 -11.75 20.64
CA ALA A 63 15.71 -11.84 21.28
C ALA A 63 15.60 -11.67 22.80
N LEU A 64 14.84 -10.69 23.28
CA LEU A 64 14.54 -10.54 24.71
C LEU A 64 13.75 -11.76 25.24
N LEU A 65 12.84 -12.31 24.43
CA LEU A 65 12.04 -13.48 24.76
C LEU A 65 12.93 -14.70 25.11
N VAL A 66 14.09 -14.80 24.46
CA VAL A 66 15.02 -15.93 24.63
C VAL A 66 16.15 -15.58 25.61
N ALA A 67 16.73 -14.40 25.48
CA ALA A 67 17.91 -14.01 26.24
C ALA A 67 17.62 -13.86 27.74
N VAL A 68 16.48 -13.26 28.12
CA VAL A 68 16.21 -13.00 29.54
C VAL A 68 15.95 -14.30 30.33
N PRO A 69 15.14 -15.26 29.85
CA PRO A 69 14.99 -16.55 30.54
C PRO A 69 16.30 -17.33 30.65
N VAL A 70 17.14 -17.32 29.61
CA VAL A 70 18.44 -18.01 29.61
C VAL A 70 19.35 -17.45 30.70
N ILE A 71 19.43 -16.12 30.82
CA ILE A 71 20.24 -15.46 31.86
C ILE A 71 19.69 -15.79 33.27
N VAL A 72 18.37 -15.76 33.45
CA VAL A 72 17.75 -16.04 34.76
C VAL A 72 17.93 -17.50 35.17
N VAL A 73 17.79 -18.45 34.24
CA VAL A 73 18.06 -19.87 34.51
C VAL A 73 19.53 -20.12 34.86
N MET A 74 20.47 -19.39 34.24
CA MET A 74 21.88 -19.47 34.64
C MET A 74 22.15 -18.90 36.04
N LEU A 75 21.41 -17.89 36.47
CA LEU A 75 21.63 -17.23 37.77
C LEU A 75 20.95 -17.94 38.95
N VAL A 76 19.90 -18.73 38.69
CA VAL A 76 19.09 -19.37 39.73
C VAL A 76 19.44 -20.87 39.83
N PRO A 77 19.89 -21.37 41.00
CA PRO A 77 20.24 -22.78 41.17
C PRO A 77 19.02 -23.72 41.02
N TRP A 78 17.81 -23.21 41.22
CA TRP A 78 16.54 -23.91 41.07
C TRP A 78 15.88 -23.60 39.72
N HIS A 79 16.47 -24.16 38.65
CA HIS A 79 16.19 -23.82 37.25
C HIS A 79 14.73 -23.97 36.79
N TRP A 80 13.91 -24.81 37.45
CA TRP A 80 12.52 -25.04 37.01
C TRP A 80 11.54 -23.94 37.44
N GLU A 81 11.75 -23.30 38.60
CA GLU A 81 10.87 -22.20 39.05
C GLU A 81 11.08 -20.94 38.22
N ALA A 82 12.33 -20.64 37.87
CA ALA A 82 12.68 -19.58 36.93
C ALA A 82 11.96 -19.78 35.59
N ALA A 83 11.95 -20.99 35.04
CA ALA A 83 11.27 -21.29 33.79
C ALA A 83 9.74 -21.09 33.87
N VAL A 84 9.10 -21.49 34.98
CA VAL A 84 7.65 -21.32 35.18
C VAL A 84 7.27 -19.84 35.28
N VAL A 85 8.03 -19.03 36.01
CA VAL A 85 7.77 -17.58 36.12
C VAL A 85 7.85 -16.90 34.74
N TRP A 86 8.84 -17.27 33.94
CA TRP A 86 8.96 -16.76 32.56
C TRP A 86 7.82 -17.25 31.65
N ALA A 87 7.41 -18.51 31.75
CA ALA A 87 6.27 -19.02 31.00
C ALA A 87 4.98 -18.25 31.33
N VAL A 88 4.75 -17.93 32.60
CA VAL A 88 3.60 -17.12 33.03
C VAL A 88 3.70 -15.68 32.53
N ALA A 89 4.88 -15.06 32.58
CA ALA A 89 5.10 -13.73 32.02
C ALA A 89 4.80 -13.69 30.51
N TYR A 90 5.22 -14.71 29.75
CA TYR A 90 4.89 -14.82 28.33
C TYR A 90 3.42 -15.07 28.08
N ALA A 91 2.77 -15.93 28.86
CA ALA A 91 1.34 -16.15 28.75
C ALA A 91 0.53 -14.86 28.99
N LEU A 92 0.98 -14.01 29.92
CA LEU A 92 0.38 -12.70 30.17
C LEU A 92 0.58 -11.75 29.00
N ILE A 93 1.80 -11.59 28.49
CA ILE A 93 2.08 -10.71 27.35
C ILE A 93 1.29 -11.16 26.11
N ALA A 94 1.30 -12.46 25.82
CA ALA A 94 0.55 -13.05 24.71
C ALA A 94 -0.97 -12.82 24.87
N SER A 95 -1.50 -12.96 26.08
CA SER A 95 -2.92 -12.71 26.36
C SER A 95 -3.29 -11.25 26.12
N VAL A 96 -2.47 -10.29 26.58
CA VAL A 96 -2.71 -8.87 26.35
C VAL A 96 -2.65 -8.52 24.86
N LEU A 97 -1.65 -9.02 24.14
CA LEU A 97 -1.53 -8.79 22.69
C LEU A 97 -2.68 -9.43 21.92
N ALA A 98 -3.09 -10.65 22.27
CA ALA A 98 -4.21 -11.34 21.65
C ALA A 98 -5.54 -10.61 21.89
N LEU A 99 -5.77 -10.12 23.11
CA LEU A 99 -6.96 -9.33 23.45
C LEU A 99 -6.96 -7.97 22.75
N TYR A 100 -5.82 -7.28 22.72
CA TYR A 100 -5.67 -6.00 22.02
C TYR A 100 -5.86 -6.16 20.50
N GLY A 101 -5.24 -7.19 19.91
CA GLY A 101 -5.40 -7.55 18.51
C GLY A 101 -6.85 -7.92 18.17
N ARG A 102 -7.51 -8.73 19.02
CA ARG A 102 -8.92 -9.10 18.86
C ARG A 102 -9.87 -7.92 18.98
N ALA A 103 -9.58 -6.96 19.87
CA ALA A 103 -10.36 -5.73 20.00
C ALA A 103 -10.22 -4.81 18.77
N ARG A 104 -9.08 -4.84 18.10
CA ARG A 104 -8.80 -4.06 16.88
C ARG A 104 -9.21 -4.78 15.59
N LEU A 105 -9.39 -6.10 15.64
CA LEU A 105 -9.87 -6.91 14.52
C LEU A 105 -11.37 -6.67 14.30
N HIS A 106 -11.68 -5.71 13.45
CA HIS A 106 -12.99 -5.63 12.80
C HIS A 106 -13.01 -6.54 11.57
N ILE A 107 -13.15 -7.85 11.81
CA ILE A 107 -13.56 -8.80 10.76
C ILE A 107 -15.07 -8.63 10.56
N GLY A 108 -15.48 -7.46 10.05
CA GLY A 108 -16.81 -7.22 9.53
C GLY A 108 -16.75 -7.34 8.02
N LEU A 109 -17.65 -8.11 7.42
CA LEU A 109 -17.85 -8.14 5.98
C LEU A 109 -18.07 -6.69 5.51
N PRO A 110 -17.25 -6.12 4.59
CA PRO A 110 -17.33 -4.70 4.27
C PRO A 110 -18.71 -4.39 3.67
N GLU A 111 -19.57 -3.77 4.48
CA GLU A 111 -20.97 -3.54 4.15
C GLU A 111 -21.11 -2.75 2.85
N LYS A 112 -20.20 -1.79 2.63
CA LYS A 112 -20.15 -0.99 1.39
C LYS A 112 -19.84 -1.85 0.16
N THR A 113 -18.93 -2.82 0.28
CA THR A 113 -18.59 -3.74 -0.82
C THR A 113 -19.78 -4.67 -1.12
N ILE A 114 -20.47 -5.16 -0.09
CA ILE A 114 -21.63 -6.05 -0.27
C ILE A 114 -22.83 -5.29 -0.84
N ALA A 115 -23.05 -4.04 -0.40
CA ALA A 115 -24.07 -3.17 -0.96
C ALA A 115 -23.81 -2.88 -2.44
N SER A 116 -22.57 -2.52 -2.80
CA SER A 116 -22.18 -2.25 -4.18
C SER A 116 -22.32 -3.49 -5.09
N LEU A 117 -22.00 -4.69 -4.58
CA LEU A 117 -22.22 -5.94 -5.32
C LEU A 117 -23.70 -6.26 -5.55
N LYS A 118 -24.57 -5.98 -4.56
CA LYS A 118 -26.03 -6.14 -4.73
C LYS A 118 -26.57 -5.18 -5.80
N GLU A 119 -26.14 -3.93 -5.76
CA GLU A 119 -26.54 -2.91 -6.75
C GLU A 119 -26.08 -3.30 -8.17
N THR A 120 -24.85 -3.77 -8.29
CA THR A 120 -24.28 -4.25 -9.56
C THR A 120 -25.07 -5.44 -10.11
N LYS A 121 -25.46 -6.39 -9.24
CA LYS A 121 -26.32 -7.52 -9.62
C LYS A 121 -27.70 -7.03 -10.11
N THR A 122 -28.30 -6.04 -9.45
CA THR A 122 -29.61 -5.51 -9.86
C THR A 122 -29.55 -4.82 -11.22
N TRP A 123 -28.51 -4.02 -11.49
CA TRP A 123 -28.29 -3.40 -12.80
C TRP A 123 -28.06 -4.45 -13.90
N ALA A 124 -27.27 -5.49 -13.63
CA ALA A 124 -26.99 -6.55 -14.59
C ALA A 124 -28.24 -7.39 -14.95
N LEU A 125 -29.07 -7.73 -13.96
CA LEU A 125 -30.32 -8.45 -14.18
C LEU A 125 -31.34 -7.60 -14.95
N GLN A 126 -31.37 -6.29 -14.70
CA GLN A 126 -32.24 -5.36 -15.42
C GLN A 126 -31.81 -5.22 -16.89
N ARG A 127 -30.51 -5.21 -17.18
CA ARG A 127 -29.97 -5.21 -18.55
C ARG A 127 -30.46 -6.43 -19.34
N MET A 128 -30.36 -7.64 -18.77
CA MET A 128 -30.80 -8.87 -19.43
C MET A 128 -32.32 -8.91 -19.64
N ARG A 129 -33.11 -8.38 -18.70
CA ARG A 129 -34.57 -8.30 -18.85
C ARG A 129 -35.02 -7.26 -19.88
N SER A 130 -34.21 -6.23 -20.13
CA SER A 130 -34.52 -5.17 -21.11
C SER A 130 -34.21 -5.56 -22.56
N THR A 131 -33.36 -6.57 -22.79
CA THR A 131 -33.00 -7.05 -24.15
C THR A 131 -33.93 -8.14 -24.66
N ALA A 132 -34.84 -8.65 -23.82
CA ALA A 132 -35.81 -9.70 -24.18
C ALA A 132 -37.18 -9.15 -24.63
N LYS A 133 -37.28 -7.86 -24.98
CA LYS A 133 -38.49 -7.19 -25.45
C LYS A 133 -38.18 -6.41 -26.72
#